data_AF-A0A366SF17-F1
#
_entry.id   AF-A0A366SF17-F1
#
_cell.length_a   1.000
_cell.length_b   1.000
_cell.length_c   1.000
_cell.angle_alpha   90.00
_cell.angle_beta   90.00
_cell.angle_gamma   90.00
#
_symmetry.space_group_name_H-M   'P 1'
#
loop_
_entity.id
_entity.type
_entity.pdbx_description
1 polymer ?
#
loop_
_entity_poly.entity_id
_entity_poly.type
_entity_poly.pdbx_seq_one_letter_code
_entity_poly.pdbx_strand_id
1 'polypeptide(L)'
;MINQKALSIVGNELVRVQIQPFLLNQEPYCHLNHFRIKNSLSLWRMLQLFLCRLSYWPAEYQGPVLENSPFYLLNVDQMIAQMDEEQKQKIHEELSHVFSQMPQDQADFLANTFSGKQISGKTFYQVLPEDLHSPFDICYTLACIERFWSYIMKHTELLLFQLFKPFILENYKQSMLITRKLYKSVHDVQKIAQLRRLKEGTINDHIIEWAIIDEQFPFEDFQLLALDKSLLDYRYKDLIQVQPEISFLQYRLTQIAILKGRKKNES
;
A
#
# COMPACT_ATOMS: atom_id res chain seq x y z
N MET A 1 -4.86 19.46 -7.50
CA MET A 1 -4.66 18.37 -8.49
C MET A 1 -3.18 18.38 -8.76
N ILE A 2 -2.45 17.43 -8.18
CA ILE A 2 -1.01 17.58 -7.94
C ILE A 2 -0.25 17.91 -9.23
N ASN A 3 0.15 19.17 -9.41
CA ASN A 3 1.15 19.59 -10.40
C ASN A 3 2.54 19.17 -9.90
N GLN A 4 2.77 17.86 -9.79
CA GLN A 4 4.10 17.34 -9.51
C GLN A 4 4.91 17.43 -10.79
N LYS A 5 5.80 18.44 -10.83
CA LYS A 5 6.84 18.57 -11.85
C LYS A 5 7.86 17.47 -11.57
N ALA A 6 7.77 16.37 -12.31
CA ALA A 6 8.84 15.39 -12.34
C ALA A 6 9.93 15.85 -13.32
N LEU A 7 11.16 15.47 -13.03
CA LEU A 7 12.27 15.67 -13.95
C LEU A 7 12.43 14.38 -14.74
N SER A 8 12.33 14.47 -16.06
CA SER A 8 12.66 13.36 -16.97
C SER A 8 13.85 13.75 -17.82
N ILE A 9 14.65 12.77 -18.22
CA ILE A 9 15.78 12.98 -19.11
C ILE A 9 15.28 12.67 -20.52
N VAL A 10 15.24 13.67 -21.38
CA VAL A 10 14.91 13.53 -22.81
C VAL A 10 16.16 13.89 -23.60
N GLY A 11 16.83 12.89 -24.17
CA GLY A 11 18.17 13.07 -24.74
C GLY A 11 19.21 13.36 -23.65
N ASN A 12 19.89 14.51 -23.74
CA ASN A 12 20.89 14.98 -22.75
C ASN A 12 20.35 16.10 -21.83
N GLU A 13 19.06 16.42 -21.88
CA GLU A 13 18.48 17.51 -21.11
C GLU A 13 17.50 17.03 -20.04
N LEU A 14 17.57 17.68 -18.87
CA LEU A 14 16.61 17.52 -17.77
C LEU A 14 15.37 18.37 -18.07
N VAL A 15 14.32 17.72 -18.56
CA VAL A 15 13.05 18.37 -18.90
C VAL A 15 12.07 18.20 -17.74
N ARG A 16 11.42 19.30 -17.37
CA ARG A 16 10.29 19.27 -16.42
C ARG A 16 9.06 18.72 -17.14
N VAL A 17 8.66 17.51 -16.80
CA VAL A 17 7.45 16.90 -17.33
C VAL A 17 6.31 17.15 -16.35
N GLN A 18 5.18 17.63 -16.88
CA GLN A 18 3.95 17.73 -16.13
C GLN A 18 3.32 16.33 -16.08
N ILE A 19 3.39 15.67 -14.93
CA ILE A 19 2.63 14.43 -14.73
C ILE A 19 1.15 14.84 -14.70
N GLN A 20 0.40 14.46 -15.72
CA GLN A 20 -1.02 14.76 -15.72
C GLN A 20 -1.72 13.89 -14.65
N PRO A 21 -2.42 14.49 -13.67
CA PRO A 21 -3.05 13.76 -12.57
C PRO A 21 -4.09 12.72 -13.00
N PHE A 22 -4.56 12.76 -14.26
CA PHE A 22 -5.53 11.79 -14.78
C PHE A 22 -4.95 10.37 -14.87
N LEU A 23 -3.63 10.23 -15.10
CA LEU A 23 -2.99 8.92 -15.28
C LEU A 23 -3.17 8.03 -14.05
N LEU A 24 -3.07 8.60 -12.84
CA LEU A 24 -3.29 7.90 -11.58
C LEU A 24 -4.75 7.49 -11.35
N ASN A 25 -5.71 7.96 -12.15
CA ASN A 25 -7.11 7.56 -12.07
C ASN A 25 -7.50 6.52 -13.13
N GLN A 26 -6.55 6.12 -13.97
CA GLN A 26 -6.75 5.13 -15.04
C GLN A 26 -6.13 3.80 -14.65
N GLU A 27 -6.61 2.71 -15.26
CA GLU A 27 -5.98 1.41 -15.14
C GLU A 27 -4.55 1.44 -15.76
N PRO A 28 -3.57 0.75 -15.15
CA PRO A 28 -3.65 0.10 -13.83
C PRO A 28 -3.43 1.07 -12.66
N TYR A 29 -2.92 2.28 -12.90
CA TYR A 29 -2.37 3.18 -11.89
C TYR A 29 -3.35 3.64 -10.80
N CYS A 30 -4.67 3.55 -11.03
CA CYS A 30 -5.70 3.76 -10.02
C CYS A 30 -5.56 2.84 -8.79
N HIS A 31 -4.90 1.68 -8.96
CA HIS A 31 -4.64 0.74 -7.87
C HIS A 31 -3.43 1.10 -7.02
N LEU A 32 -2.62 2.10 -7.38
CA LEU A 32 -1.53 2.58 -6.51
C LEU A 32 -2.05 3.05 -5.14
N ASN A 33 -3.34 3.39 -5.04
CA ASN A 33 -4.09 3.60 -3.79
C ASN A 33 -3.32 4.39 -2.72
N HIS A 34 -2.66 5.48 -3.15
CA HIS A 34 -1.84 6.34 -2.30
C HIS A 34 -0.71 5.62 -1.53
N PHE A 35 -0.21 4.49 -2.04
CA PHE A 35 0.80 3.65 -1.40
C PHE A 35 0.39 3.19 0.00
N ARG A 36 -0.88 2.83 0.16
CA ARG A 36 -1.47 2.39 1.43
C ARG A 36 -0.67 1.22 2.05
N ILE A 37 -0.17 0.30 1.23
CA ILE A 37 0.61 -0.86 1.67
C ILE A 37 2.10 -0.54 1.49
N LYS A 38 2.73 0.03 2.52
CA LYS A 38 4.11 0.52 2.45
C LYS A 38 5.15 -0.55 2.10
N ASN A 39 4.89 -1.81 2.45
CA ASN A 39 5.75 -2.96 2.19
C ASN A 39 5.24 -3.87 1.05
N SER A 40 4.37 -3.39 0.16
CA SER A 40 3.69 -4.22 -0.86
C SER A 40 4.64 -5.06 -1.72
N LEU A 41 5.76 -4.47 -2.17
CA LEU A 41 6.79 -5.19 -2.92
C LEU A 41 7.47 -6.28 -2.09
N SER A 42 7.74 -6.02 -0.80
CA SER A 42 8.31 -7.02 0.11
C SER A 42 7.34 -8.16 0.38
N LEU A 43 6.05 -7.85 0.56
CA LEU A 43 5.00 -8.86 0.69
C LEU A 43 4.90 -9.73 -0.58
N TRP A 44 5.00 -9.10 -1.75
CA TRP A 44 5.02 -9.83 -3.02
C TRP A 44 6.18 -10.83 -3.10
N ARG A 45 7.39 -10.39 -2.74
CA ARG A 45 8.58 -11.27 -2.67
C ARG A 45 8.38 -12.42 -1.69
N MET A 46 7.78 -12.15 -0.53
CA MET A 46 7.46 -13.19 0.44
C MET A 46 6.43 -14.19 -0.10
N LEU A 47 5.43 -13.75 -0.87
CA LEU A 47 4.50 -14.62 -1.58
C LEU A 47 5.20 -15.49 -2.64
N GLN A 48 6.10 -14.90 -3.43
CA GLN A 48 6.90 -15.65 -4.41
C GLN A 48 7.75 -16.74 -3.73
N LEU A 49 8.40 -16.41 -2.61
CA LEU A 49 9.17 -17.37 -1.82
C LEU A 49 8.25 -18.47 -1.25
N PHE A 50 7.11 -18.10 -0.68
CA PHE A 50 6.11 -19.03 -0.15
C PHE A 50 5.66 -20.04 -1.19
N LEU A 51 5.27 -19.58 -2.37
CA LEU A 51 4.82 -20.46 -3.45
C LEU A 51 5.93 -21.34 -4.01
N CYS A 52 7.14 -20.78 -4.14
CA CYS A 52 8.29 -21.56 -4.56
C CYS A 52 8.54 -22.70 -3.57
N ARG A 53 8.64 -22.41 -2.27
CA ARG A 53 8.86 -23.45 -1.25
C ARG A 53 7.72 -24.45 -1.16
N LEU A 54 6.48 -23.97 -1.23
CA LEU A 54 5.29 -24.83 -1.20
C LEU A 54 5.30 -25.85 -2.35
N SER A 55 5.77 -25.46 -3.54
CA SER A 55 5.86 -26.37 -4.70
C SER A 55 6.89 -27.51 -4.55
N TYR A 56 7.85 -27.39 -3.62
CA TYR A 56 8.82 -28.45 -3.31
C TYR A 56 8.35 -29.36 -2.17
N TRP A 57 7.39 -28.91 -1.37
CA TRP A 57 6.89 -29.67 -0.22
C TRP A 57 6.23 -30.99 -0.68
N PRO A 58 6.36 -32.11 0.09
CA PRO A 58 7.09 -32.26 1.36
C PRO A 58 8.58 -32.59 1.19
N ALA A 59 9.11 -32.56 -0.04
CA ALA A 59 10.52 -32.85 -0.28
C ALA A 59 11.43 -31.71 0.23
N GLU A 60 12.70 -32.03 0.42
CA GLU A 60 13.71 -31.04 0.77
C GLU A 60 13.79 -29.94 -0.30
N TYR A 61 13.89 -28.68 0.14
CA TYR A 61 13.95 -27.54 -0.77
C TYR A 61 15.28 -27.50 -1.52
N GLN A 62 15.22 -27.66 -2.84
CA GLN A 62 16.37 -27.57 -3.75
C GLN A 62 16.15 -26.49 -4.83
N GLY A 63 15.23 -25.55 -4.57
CA GLY A 63 14.86 -24.51 -5.51
C GLY A 63 15.82 -23.31 -5.54
N PRO A 64 15.55 -22.34 -6.43
CA PRO A 64 16.36 -21.14 -6.55
C PRO A 64 16.33 -20.31 -5.26
N VAL A 65 17.39 -19.56 -5.01
CA VAL A 65 17.44 -18.59 -3.91
C VAL A 65 16.73 -17.32 -4.35
N LEU A 66 15.47 -17.16 -3.92
CA LEU A 66 14.67 -15.97 -4.22
C LEU A 66 14.84 -14.84 -3.19
N GLU A 67 15.17 -15.21 -1.95
CA GLU A 67 15.32 -14.31 -0.80
C GLU A 67 16.29 -14.96 0.21
N ASN A 68 17.14 -14.14 0.84
CA ASN A 68 18.19 -14.58 1.76
C ASN A 68 18.00 -14.09 3.20
N SER A 69 17.06 -13.16 3.42
CA SER A 69 16.76 -12.68 4.76
C SER A 69 16.23 -13.83 5.64
N PRO A 70 16.88 -14.12 6.79
CA PRO A 70 16.40 -15.13 7.73
C PRO A 70 14.96 -14.87 8.18
N PHE A 71 14.57 -13.59 8.26
CA PHE A 71 13.20 -13.21 8.61
C PHE A 71 12.16 -13.81 7.67
N TYR A 72 12.31 -13.64 6.35
CA TYR A 72 11.31 -14.15 5.39
C TYR A 72 11.36 -15.68 5.29
N LEU A 73 12.56 -16.26 5.30
CA LEU A 73 12.75 -17.71 5.19
C LEU A 73 12.09 -18.45 6.35
N LEU A 74 12.36 -18.02 7.59
CA LEU A 74 11.79 -18.66 8.80
C LEU A 74 10.26 -18.52 8.85
N ASN A 75 9.73 -17.34 8.51
CA ASN A 75 8.29 -17.12 8.50
C ASN A 75 7.58 -18.00 7.45
N VAL A 76 8.12 -18.09 6.24
CA VAL A 76 7.55 -18.96 5.18
C VAL A 76 7.61 -20.42 5.58
N ASP A 77 8.72 -20.89 6.14
CA ASP A 77 8.84 -22.29 6.58
C ASP A 77 7.85 -22.63 7.68
N GLN A 78 7.65 -21.70 8.64
CA GLN A 78 6.64 -21.84 9.67
C GLN A 78 5.22 -21.87 9.09
N MET A 79 4.89 -21.01 8.13
CA MET A 79 3.58 -21.03 7.45
C MET A 79 3.30 -22.40 6.83
N ILE A 80 4.24 -22.91 6.02
CA ILE A 80 4.06 -24.18 5.30
C ILE A 80 3.95 -25.36 6.29
N ALA A 81 4.77 -25.37 7.35
CA ALA A 81 4.79 -26.42 8.35
C ALA A 81 3.49 -26.47 9.20
N GLN A 82 2.83 -25.34 9.40
CA GLN A 82 1.57 -25.25 10.15
C GLN A 82 0.33 -25.58 9.32
N MET A 83 0.47 -25.69 8.00
CA MET A 83 -0.64 -26.02 7.11
C MET A 83 -0.85 -27.53 7.01
N ASP A 84 -2.11 -27.98 6.95
CA ASP A 84 -2.45 -29.33 6.52
C ASP A 84 -2.44 -29.45 4.97
N GLU A 85 -2.77 -30.62 4.43
CA GLU A 85 -2.79 -30.87 2.98
C GLU A 85 -3.92 -30.11 2.26
N GLU A 86 -5.10 -30.06 2.89
CA GLU A 86 -6.28 -29.38 2.34
C GLU A 86 -6.02 -27.88 2.19
N GLN A 87 -5.41 -27.27 3.21
CA GLN A 87 -4.99 -25.88 3.22
C GLN A 87 -3.95 -25.59 2.13
N LYS A 88 -3.00 -26.50 1.88
CA LYS A 88 -2.00 -26.34 0.79
C LYS A 88 -2.67 -26.38 -0.58
N GLN A 89 -3.62 -27.29 -0.80
CA GLN A 89 -4.39 -27.35 -2.04
C GLN A 89 -5.24 -26.09 -2.22
N LYS A 90 -5.85 -25.60 -1.13
CA LYS A 90 -6.67 -24.39 -1.11
C LYS A 90 -5.90 -23.14 -1.55
N ILE A 91 -4.58 -23.06 -1.32
CA ILE A 91 -3.76 -21.93 -1.81
C ILE A 91 -3.83 -21.80 -3.34
N HIS A 92 -3.77 -22.91 -4.07
CA HIS A 92 -3.84 -22.88 -5.53
C HIS A 92 -5.21 -22.39 -6.00
N GLU A 93 -6.28 -22.85 -5.35
CA GLU A 93 -7.66 -22.44 -5.66
C GLU A 93 -7.88 -20.96 -5.36
N GLU A 94 -7.45 -20.49 -4.19
CA GLU A 94 -7.57 -19.07 -3.81
C GLU A 94 -6.76 -18.17 -4.73
N LEU A 95 -5.53 -18.54 -5.08
CA LEU A 95 -4.73 -17.75 -6.03
C LEU A 95 -5.38 -17.70 -7.41
N SER A 96 -5.83 -18.84 -7.93
CA SER A 96 -6.53 -18.91 -9.21
C SER A 96 -7.77 -18.01 -9.20
N HIS A 97 -8.53 -18.05 -8.11
CA HIS A 97 -9.67 -17.16 -7.90
C HIS A 97 -9.26 -15.69 -7.87
N VAL A 98 -8.25 -15.31 -7.09
CA VAL A 98 -7.78 -13.91 -6.98
C VAL A 98 -7.31 -13.37 -8.33
N PHE A 99 -6.51 -14.15 -9.08
CA PHE A 99 -6.06 -13.74 -10.41
C PHE A 99 -7.21 -13.62 -11.42
N SER A 100 -8.26 -14.44 -11.31
CA SER A 100 -9.45 -14.31 -12.15
C SER A 100 -10.23 -12.99 -11.94
N GLN A 101 -9.99 -12.28 -10.84
CA GLN A 101 -10.61 -10.98 -10.55
C GLN A 101 -9.77 -9.79 -11.05
N MET A 102 -8.63 -10.06 -11.69
CA MET A 102 -7.74 -9.08 -12.29
C MET A 102 -7.86 -9.11 -13.82
N PRO A 103 -7.60 -7.98 -14.51
CA PRO A 103 -7.38 -7.97 -15.94
C PRO A 103 -6.30 -8.99 -16.30
N GLN A 104 -6.54 -9.74 -17.37
CA GLN A 104 -5.72 -10.90 -17.72
C GLN A 104 -4.25 -10.51 -17.93
N ASP A 105 -3.98 -9.38 -18.56
CA ASP A 105 -2.62 -8.83 -18.74
C ASP A 105 -1.91 -8.55 -17.40
N GLN A 106 -2.60 -7.98 -16.42
CA GLN A 106 -2.07 -7.73 -15.08
C GLN A 106 -1.90 -9.04 -14.29
N ALA A 107 -2.82 -9.99 -14.44
CA ALA A 107 -2.75 -11.30 -13.81
C ALA A 107 -1.56 -12.10 -14.36
N ASP A 108 -1.43 -12.18 -15.67
CA ASP A 108 -0.34 -12.87 -16.37
C ASP A 108 1.00 -12.22 -16.04
N PHE A 109 1.07 -10.88 -16.01
CA PHE A 109 2.26 -10.14 -15.59
C PHE A 109 2.77 -10.59 -14.22
N LEU A 110 1.88 -10.67 -13.22
CA LEU A 110 2.23 -11.10 -11.87
C LEU A 110 2.52 -12.60 -11.78
N ALA A 111 1.65 -13.44 -12.34
CA ALA A 111 1.75 -14.90 -12.24
C ALA A 111 3.03 -15.45 -12.89
N ASN A 112 3.48 -14.85 -13.99
CA ASN A 112 4.76 -15.21 -14.64
C ASN A 112 5.99 -14.95 -13.77
N THR A 113 5.86 -14.23 -12.64
CA THR A 113 6.96 -14.01 -11.69
C THR A 113 7.11 -15.12 -10.66
N PHE A 114 6.18 -16.07 -10.59
CA PHE A 114 6.28 -17.20 -9.67
C PHE A 114 7.25 -18.26 -10.19
N SER A 115 8.02 -18.82 -9.25
CA SER A 115 8.90 -19.96 -9.49
C SER A 115 8.42 -21.15 -8.68
N GLY A 116 8.76 -22.35 -9.10
CA GLY A 116 8.49 -23.57 -8.37
C GLY A 116 9.30 -24.75 -8.91
N LYS A 117 8.99 -25.96 -8.45
CA LYS A 117 9.76 -27.19 -8.71
C LYS A 117 10.08 -27.46 -10.18
N GLN A 118 9.19 -27.07 -11.09
CA GLN A 118 9.34 -27.28 -12.54
C GLN A 118 9.22 -25.99 -13.34
N ILE A 119 9.13 -24.83 -12.68
CA ILE A 119 8.83 -23.56 -13.30
C ILE A 119 9.87 -22.54 -12.85
N SER A 120 10.59 -21.97 -13.81
CA SER A 120 11.46 -20.83 -13.56
C SER A 120 10.67 -19.55 -13.81
N GLY A 121 10.42 -18.79 -12.74
CA GLY A 121 9.73 -17.51 -12.82
C GLY A 121 10.60 -16.46 -13.51
N LYS A 122 9.94 -15.50 -14.13
CA LYS A 122 10.58 -14.36 -14.79
C LYS A 122 10.73 -13.20 -13.80
N THR A 123 11.75 -12.38 -14.01
CA THR A 123 11.86 -11.08 -13.32
C THR A 123 10.81 -10.11 -13.87
N PHE A 124 10.39 -9.11 -13.10
CA PHE A 124 9.46 -8.08 -13.59
C PHE A 124 9.92 -7.46 -14.91
N TYR A 125 11.22 -7.16 -15.03
CA TYR A 125 11.79 -6.61 -16.27
C TYR A 125 11.54 -7.50 -17.51
N GLN A 126 11.51 -8.82 -17.34
CA GLN A 126 11.30 -9.77 -18.45
C GLN A 126 9.83 -9.96 -18.83
N VAL A 127 8.88 -9.45 -18.03
CA VAL A 127 7.43 -9.60 -18.26
C VAL A 127 6.72 -8.26 -18.40
N LEU A 128 7.42 -7.14 -18.23
CA LEU A 128 6.87 -5.82 -18.48
C LEU A 128 6.36 -5.72 -19.93
N PRO A 129 5.22 -5.05 -20.15
CA PRO A 129 4.80 -4.64 -21.49
C PRO A 129 5.92 -3.86 -22.20
N GLU A 130 6.15 -4.17 -23.48
CA GLU A 130 7.30 -3.64 -24.24
C GLU A 130 7.31 -2.11 -24.39
N ASP A 131 6.12 -1.50 -24.35
CA ASP A 131 5.90 -0.06 -24.48
C ASP A 131 6.09 0.71 -23.15
N LEU A 132 6.25 0.01 -22.03
CA LEU A 132 6.45 0.62 -20.73
C LEU A 132 7.95 0.88 -20.46
N HIS A 133 8.25 2.13 -20.12
CA HIS A 133 9.58 2.57 -19.75
C HIS A 133 9.56 3.31 -18.42
N SER A 134 10.75 3.45 -17.82
CA SER A 134 10.89 4.14 -16.54
C SER A 134 10.43 5.60 -16.60
N PRO A 135 9.67 6.10 -15.60
CA PRO A 135 9.28 5.46 -14.33
C PRO A 135 7.93 4.71 -14.35
N PHE A 136 7.27 4.62 -15.51
CA PHE A 136 5.95 4.00 -15.62
C PHE A 136 5.99 2.49 -15.41
N ASP A 137 7.13 1.85 -15.67
CA ASP A 137 7.40 0.44 -15.34
C ASP A 137 7.23 0.13 -13.83
N ILE A 138 7.79 0.98 -12.97
CA ILE A 138 7.72 0.87 -11.52
C ILE A 138 6.28 1.13 -11.07
N CYS A 139 5.65 2.18 -11.60
CA CYS A 139 4.25 2.49 -11.28
C CYS A 139 3.31 1.36 -11.71
N TYR A 140 3.52 0.76 -12.88
CA TYR A 140 2.73 -0.38 -13.38
C TYR A 140 2.89 -1.59 -12.46
N THR A 141 4.14 -1.93 -12.12
CA THR A 141 4.46 -3.06 -11.23
C THR A 141 3.79 -2.89 -9.88
N LEU A 142 3.94 -1.72 -9.26
CA LEU A 142 3.34 -1.43 -7.96
C LEU A 142 1.81 -1.42 -8.04
N ALA A 143 1.23 -0.87 -9.10
CA ALA A 143 -0.22 -0.86 -9.29
C ALA A 143 -0.80 -2.28 -9.34
N CYS A 144 -0.18 -3.19 -10.09
CA CYS A 144 -0.61 -4.58 -10.17
C CYS A 144 -0.51 -5.30 -8.81
N ILE A 145 0.61 -5.10 -8.09
CA ILE A 145 0.82 -5.67 -6.76
C ILE A 145 -0.19 -5.12 -5.74
N GLU A 146 -0.42 -3.80 -5.73
CA GLU A 146 -1.37 -3.16 -4.83
C GLU A 146 -2.81 -3.60 -5.13
N ARG A 147 -3.16 -3.84 -6.41
CA ARG A 147 -4.45 -4.42 -6.79
C ARG A 147 -4.64 -5.80 -6.17
N PHE A 148 -3.64 -6.67 -6.32
CA PHE A 148 -3.65 -8.02 -5.75
C PHE A 148 -3.87 -7.97 -4.22
N TRP A 149 -3.04 -7.21 -3.50
CA TRP A 149 -3.15 -7.13 -2.04
C TRP A 149 -4.43 -6.43 -1.58
N SER A 150 -4.91 -5.42 -2.30
CA SER A 150 -6.18 -4.76 -1.99
C SER A 150 -7.37 -5.71 -2.12
N TYR A 151 -7.34 -6.65 -3.06
CA TYR A 151 -8.34 -7.72 -3.14
C TYR A 151 -8.25 -8.62 -1.91
N ILE A 152 -7.07 -9.19 -1.61
CA ILE A 152 -6.84 -10.05 -0.45
C ILE A 152 -7.31 -9.39 0.86
N MET A 153 -7.02 -8.09 1.05
CA MET A 153 -7.42 -7.34 2.25
C MET A 153 -8.93 -7.13 2.40
N LYS A 154 -9.70 -7.18 1.31
CA LYS A 154 -11.17 -7.11 1.35
C LYS A 154 -11.82 -8.46 1.63
N HIS A 155 -11.09 -9.54 1.35
CA HIS A 155 -11.56 -10.92 1.41
C HIS A 155 -10.90 -11.66 2.59
N THR A 156 -11.29 -11.26 3.81
CA THR A 156 -10.66 -11.76 5.04
C THR A 156 -10.92 -13.25 5.31
N GLU A 157 -11.87 -13.86 4.61
CA GLU A 157 -12.18 -15.30 4.63
C GLU A 157 -11.12 -16.16 3.93
N LEU A 158 -10.29 -15.57 3.07
CA LEU A 158 -9.23 -16.28 2.35
C LEU A 158 -8.12 -16.72 3.30
N LEU A 159 -7.64 -17.96 3.13
CA LEU A 159 -6.46 -18.48 3.80
C LEU A 159 -5.23 -17.62 3.48
N LEU A 160 -5.08 -17.16 2.24
CA LEU A 160 -4.03 -16.21 1.84
C LEU A 160 -4.04 -14.94 2.72
N PHE A 161 -5.21 -14.38 3.00
CA PHE A 161 -5.31 -13.24 3.90
C PHE A 161 -4.84 -13.63 5.31
N GLN A 162 -5.30 -14.75 5.86
CA GLN A 162 -4.93 -15.17 7.22
C GLN A 162 -3.43 -15.40 7.38
N LEU A 163 -2.78 -16.02 6.37
CA LEU A 163 -1.34 -16.27 6.36
C LEU A 163 -0.52 -14.96 6.31
N PHE A 164 -0.91 -14.02 5.44
CA PHE A 164 -0.14 -12.79 5.22
C PHE A 164 -0.56 -11.64 6.14
N LYS A 165 -1.68 -11.76 6.87
CA LYS A 165 -2.21 -10.74 7.78
C LYS A 165 -1.17 -10.17 8.74
N PRO A 166 -0.31 -10.95 9.43
CA PRO A 166 0.69 -10.37 10.33
C PRO A 166 1.62 -9.36 9.65
N PHE A 167 2.00 -9.62 8.41
CA PHE A 167 2.94 -8.82 7.62
C PHE A 167 2.26 -7.65 6.90
N ILE A 168 1.00 -7.85 6.47
CA ILE A 168 0.15 -6.76 5.99
C ILE A 168 -0.09 -5.76 7.12
N LEU A 169 -0.36 -6.26 8.33
CA LEU A 169 -0.63 -5.45 9.50
C LEU A 169 0.62 -4.83 10.14
N GLU A 170 1.82 -5.33 9.83
CA GLU A 170 3.08 -4.70 10.22
C GLU A 170 3.20 -3.26 9.67
N ASN A 171 2.53 -2.96 8.55
CA ASN A 171 2.39 -1.59 8.03
C ASN A 171 1.65 -0.65 8.98
N TYR A 172 0.81 -1.18 9.87
CA TYR A 172 0.15 -0.38 10.89
C TYR A 172 1.14 -0.18 12.03
N LYS A 173 1.71 1.02 12.12
CA LYS A 173 2.55 1.38 13.27
C LYS A 173 1.74 1.13 14.54
N GLN A 174 2.20 0.21 15.38
CA GLN A 174 1.58 -0.11 16.68
C GLN A 174 1.29 1.16 17.50
N SER A 175 2.20 2.14 17.41
CA SER A 175 2.04 3.45 18.04
C SER A 175 0.85 4.27 17.52
N MET A 176 0.54 4.20 16.22
CA MET A 176 -0.66 4.83 15.66
C MET A 176 -1.93 4.09 16.12
N LEU A 177 -1.93 2.76 16.15
CA LEU A 177 -3.08 1.98 16.64
C LEU A 177 -3.42 2.30 18.11
N ILE A 178 -2.40 2.51 18.96
CA ILE A 178 -2.60 2.96 20.34
C ILE A 178 -3.23 4.36 20.36
N THR A 179 -2.77 5.28 19.50
CA THR A 179 -3.39 6.62 19.36
C THR A 179 -4.85 6.52 18.97
N ARG A 180 -5.16 5.74 17.93
CA ARG A 180 -6.54 5.52 17.47
C ARG A 180 -7.42 4.96 18.58
N LYS A 181 -6.95 3.96 19.31
CA LYS A 181 -7.69 3.34 20.42
C LYS A 181 -8.00 4.37 21.52
N LEU A 182 -7.02 5.20 21.90
CA LEU A 182 -7.22 6.25 22.89
C LEU A 182 -8.09 7.39 22.36
N TYR A 183 -7.99 7.72 21.07
CA TYR A 183 -8.82 8.75 20.46
C TYR A 183 -10.30 8.38 20.49
N LYS A 184 -10.63 7.12 20.19
CA LYS A 184 -12.01 6.60 20.26
C LYS A 184 -12.66 6.70 21.66
N SER A 185 -11.91 6.94 22.73
CA SER A 185 -12.46 7.17 24.07
C SER A 185 -12.27 8.60 24.55
N VAL A 186 -11.11 9.22 24.31
CA VAL A 186 -10.72 10.51 24.86
C VAL A 186 -11.14 11.69 23.96
N HIS A 187 -11.15 11.50 22.64
CA HIS A 187 -11.49 12.50 21.62
C HIS A 187 -10.72 13.84 21.72
N ASP A 188 -9.55 13.84 22.37
CA ASP A 188 -8.71 15.03 22.59
C ASP A 188 -7.24 14.67 22.35
N VAL A 189 -6.66 15.30 21.32
CA VAL A 189 -5.27 15.08 20.88
C VAL A 189 -4.25 15.44 21.97
N GLN A 190 -4.46 16.56 22.67
CA GLN A 190 -3.54 17.04 23.70
C GLN A 190 -3.58 16.13 24.93
N LYS A 191 -4.78 15.70 25.33
CA LYS A 191 -4.95 14.76 26.43
C LYS A 191 -4.35 13.39 26.10
N ILE A 192 -4.46 12.92 24.86
CA ILE A 192 -3.79 11.70 24.42
C ILE A 192 -2.27 11.86 24.44
N ALA A 193 -1.74 13.01 24.01
CA ALA A 193 -0.30 13.29 24.06
C ALA A 193 0.23 13.18 25.51
N GLN A 194 -0.50 13.73 26.48
CA GLN A 194 -0.18 13.62 27.91
C GLN A 194 -0.25 12.17 28.42
N LEU A 195 -1.35 11.46 28.14
CA LEU A 195 -1.53 10.05 28.53
C LEU A 195 -0.44 9.14 27.98
N ARG A 196 -0.02 9.40 26.74
CA ARG A 196 1.03 8.63 26.05
C ARG A 196 2.44 9.12 26.36
N ARG A 197 2.59 10.25 27.05
CA ARG A 197 3.89 10.93 27.28
C ARG A 197 4.64 11.18 25.97
N LEU A 198 3.92 11.62 24.94
CA LEU A 198 4.46 11.96 23.61
C LEU A 198 4.25 13.44 23.30
N LYS A 199 5.02 13.98 22.35
CA LYS A 199 4.77 15.33 21.82
C LYS A 199 3.47 15.33 21.02
N GLU A 200 2.73 16.43 21.08
CA GLU A 200 1.49 16.60 20.31
C GLU A 200 1.72 16.40 18.80
N GLY A 201 2.83 16.91 18.25
CA GLY A 201 3.21 16.68 16.86
C GLY A 201 3.31 15.18 16.49
N THR A 202 3.78 14.33 17.40
CA THR A 202 3.83 12.87 17.19
C THR A 202 2.44 12.25 17.18
N ILE A 203 1.50 12.76 18.01
CA ILE A 203 0.11 12.34 17.96
C ILE A 203 -0.55 12.79 16.65
N ASN A 204 -0.26 14.01 16.18
CA ASN A 204 -0.73 14.51 14.89
C ASN A 204 -0.28 13.61 13.74
N ASP A 205 0.99 13.19 13.73
CA ASP A 205 1.50 12.24 12.73
C ASP A 205 0.74 10.91 12.74
N HIS A 206 0.42 10.39 13.93
CA HIS A 206 -0.39 9.17 14.05
C HIS A 206 -1.82 9.38 13.54
N ILE A 207 -2.45 10.53 13.81
CA ILE A 207 -3.80 10.83 13.33
C ILE A 207 -3.81 10.98 11.80
N ILE A 208 -2.79 11.64 11.23
CA ILE A 208 -2.61 11.74 9.78
C ILE A 208 -2.44 10.34 9.16
N GLU A 209 -1.60 9.49 9.76
CA GLU A 209 -1.41 8.11 9.31
C GLU A 209 -2.71 7.30 9.39
N TRP A 210 -3.48 7.45 10.47
CA TRP A 210 -4.79 6.83 10.62
C TRP A 210 -5.76 7.30 9.52
N ALA A 211 -5.81 8.60 9.22
CA ALA A 211 -6.67 9.16 8.17
C ALA A 211 -6.32 8.64 6.77
N ILE A 212 -5.04 8.38 6.48
CA ILE A 212 -4.61 7.79 5.21
C ILE A 212 -5.15 6.36 5.07
N ILE A 213 -4.96 5.54 6.09
CA ILE A 213 -5.17 4.08 5.99
C ILE A 213 -6.61 3.62 6.25
N ASP A 214 -7.43 4.42 6.92
CA ASP A 214 -8.79 4.03 7.34
C ASP A 214 -9.84 4.78 6.51
N GLU A 215 -10.71 4.05 5.80
CA GLU A 215 -11.80 4.66 5.02
C GLU A 215 -12.91 5.21 5.91
N GLN A 216 -13.01 4.70 7.14
CA GLN A 216 -13.99 5.13 8.14
C GLN A 216 -13.38 6.12 9.13
N PHE A 217 -12.28 6.80 8.77
CA PHE A 217 -11.70 7.84 9.61
C PHE A 217 -12.74 8.96 9.85
N PRO A 218 -12.96 9.39 11.11
CA PRO A 218 -13.98 10.38 11.46
C PRO A 218 -13.46 11.79 11.20
N PHE A 219 -13.50 12.23 9.94
CA PHE A 219 -13.06 13.57 9.56
C PHE A 219 -13.88 14.67 10.24
N GLU A 220 -15.13 14.37 10.58
CA GLU A 220 -16.07 15.23 11.31
C GLU A 220 -15.61 15.63 12.71
N ASP A 221 -14.73 14.85 13.35
CA ASP A 221 -14.17 15.17 14.66
C ASP A 221 -13.11 16.30 14.58
N PHE A 222 -12.71 16.69 13.36
CA PHE A 222 -11.63 17.63 13.12
C PHE A 222 -12.12 18.85 12.34
N GLN A 223 -11.59 20.02 12.71
CA GLN A 223 -11.79 21.23 11.92
C GLN A 223 -11.01 21.11 10.60
N LEU A 224 -11.73 20.95 9.49
CA LEU A 224 -11.14 20.97 8.15
C LEU A 224 -11.17 22.39 7.57
N LEU A 225 -10.24 22.66 6.65
CA LEU A 225 -10.30 23.85 5.81
C LEU A 225 -11.38 23.69 4.74
N ALA A 226 -11.63 24.75 3.98
CA ALA A 226 -12.45 24.63 2.78
C ALA A 226 -11.91 23.52 1.86
N LEU A 227 -12.77 22.57 1.49
CA LEU A 227 -12.44 21.44 0.62
C LEU A 227 -12.27 21.92 -0.83
N ASP A 228 -11.22 22.67 -1.09
CA ASP A 228 -10.82 23.15 -2.40
C ASP A 228 -9.66 22.28 -2.93
N LYS A 229 -9.82 21.73 -4.14
CA LYS A 229 -8.79 20.95 -4.82
C LYS A 229 -7.49 21.72 -5.06
N SER A 230 -7.52 23.05 -5.03
CA SER A 230 -6.33 23.90 -5.10
C SER A 230 -5.40 23.67 -3.90
N LEU A 231 -5.94 23.30 -2.73
CA LEU A 231 -5.16 23.04 -1.50
C LEU A 231 -4.15 21.89 -1.66
N LEU A 232 -4.38 20.97 -2.60
CA LEU A 232 -3.44 19.89 -2.93
C LEU A 232 -2.12 20.41 -3.54
N ASP A 233 -2.11 21.64 -4.05
CA ASP A 233 -0.98 22.25 -4.75
C ASP A 233 -0.22 23.26 -3.88
N TYR A 234 -0.77 23.64 -2.72
CA TYR A 234 -0.10 24.52 -1.76
C TYR A 234 0.96 23.76 -0.97
N ARG A 235 2.04 24.46 -0.59
CA ARG A 235 2.96 23.98 0.46
C ARG A 235 2.49 24.56 1.78
N TYR A 236 2.50 23.75 2.84
CA TYR A 236 2.10 24.20 4.17
C TYR A 236 2.80 25.50 4.61
N LYS A 237 4.10 25.62 4.34
CA LYS A 237 4.90 26.81 4.68
C LYS A 237 4.42 28.10 4.00
N ASP A 238 3.82 28.00 2.81
CA ASP A 238 3.32 29.16 2.07
C ASP A 238 1.92 29.52 2.59
N LEU A 239 1.11 28.51 2.94
CA LEU A 239 -0.21 28.69 3.51
C LEU A 239 -0.17 29.45 4.84
N ILE A 240 0.73 29.07 5.75
CA ILE A 240 0.84 29.72 7.07
C ILE A 240 1.41 31.15 7.02
N GLN A 241 1.97 31.59 5.88
CA GLN A 241 2.34 33.00 5.71
C GLN A 241 1.11 33.89 5.55
N VAL A 242 0.02 33.33 5.04
CA VAL A 242 -1.25 34.03 4.78
C VAL A 242 -2.27 33.73 5.88
N GLN A 243 -2.26 32.52 6.43
CA GLN A 243 -3.18 32.02 7.45
C GLN A 243 -2.39 31.32 8.59
N PRO A 244 -1.73 32.08 9.49
CA PRO A 244 -0.85 31.54 10.53
C PRO A 244 -1.55 30.65 11.56
N GLU A 245 -2.86 30.78 11.70
CA GLU A 245 -3.71 30.02 12.62
C GLU A 245 -3.95 28.57 12.19
N ILE A 246 -3.69 28.24 10.91
CA ILE A 246 -3.90 26.89 10.39
C ILE A 246 -2.83 25.96 10.94
N SER A 247 -3.27 24.91 11.64
CA SER A 247 -2.36 23.88 12.11
C SER A 247 -2.00 22.90 10.99
N PHE A 248 -0.82 22.27 11.12
CA PHE A 248 -0.36 21.25 10.18
C PHE A 248 -1.34 20.07 10.09
N LEU A 249 -1.96 19.69 11.21
CA LEU A 249 -2.95 18.62 11.26
C LEU A 249 -4.19 18.98 10.42
N GLN A 250 -4.76 20.18 10.62
CA GLN A 250 -5.92 20.65 9.85
C GLN A 250 -5.63 20.66 8.35
N TYR A 251 -4.49 21.21 7.95
CA TYR A 251 -4.03 21.22 6.57
C TYR A 251 -3.94 19.80 5.97
N ARG A 252 -3.28 18.86 6.66
CA ARG A 252 -3.08 17.49 6.16
C ARG A 252 -4.36 16.68 6.11
N LEU A 253 -5.21 16.77 7.14
CA LEU A 253 -6.51 16.08 7.14
C LEU A 253 -7.42 16.59 6.02
N THR A 254 -7.39 17.90 5.72
CA THR A 254 -8.15 18.46 4.60
C THR A 254 -7.66 17.89 3.26
N GLN A 255 -6.34 17.82 3.03
CA GLN A 255 -5.80 17.22 1.81
C GLN A 255 -6.22 15.75 1.66
N ILE A 256 -6.18 14.98 2.74
CA ILE A 256 -6.59 13.57 2.73
C ILE A 256 -8.10 13.46 2.44
N ALA A 257 -8.94 14.30 3.07
CA ALA A 257 -10.38 14.31 2.82
C ALA A 257 -10.72 14.61 1.34
N ILE A 258 -10.01 15.57 0.72
CA ILE A 258 -10.14 15.89 -0.71
C ILE A 258 -9.74 14.67 -1.56
N LEU A 259 -8.61 14.04 -1.28
CA LEU A 259 -8.12 12.87 -2.03
C LEU A 259 -9.07 11.67 -1.92
N LYS A 260 -9.71 11.48 -0.76
CA LYS A 260 -10.73 10.46 -0.53
C LYS A 260 -12.12 10.82 -1.09
N GLY A 261 -12.24 11.94 -1.81
CA GLY A 261 -13.48 12.33 -2.48
C GLY A 261 -14.64 12.73 -1.54
N ARG A 262 -14.35 13.10 -0.28
CA ARG A 262 -15.39 13.63 0.62
C ARG A 262 -15.90 14.97 0.06
N LYS A 263 -17.23 15.09 -0.06
CA LYS A 263 -17.88 16.37 -0.36
C LYS A 263 -18.14 17.11 0.94
N LYS A 264 -18.17 18.45 0.87
CA LYS A 264 -18.60 19.31 1.98
C LYS A 264 -20.01 18.84 2.38
N ASN A 265 -20.21 18.42 3.63
CA ASN A 265 -21.57 18.38 4.15
C ASN A 265 -22.03 19.83 4.18
N GLU A 266 -23.00 20.16 3.34
CA GLU A 266 -23.73 21.41 3.42
C GLU A 266 -24.55 21.34 4.70
N SER A 267 -24.04 21.98 5.75
CA SER A 267 -24.80 22.37 6.94
C SER A 267 -25.38 23.75 6.71
#